data_AF-A0A9P4YYL3-F1
#
_entry.id   AF-A0A9P4YYL3-F1
#
_cell.length_a   1.000
_cell.length_b   1.000
_cell.length_c   1.000
_cell.angle_alpha   90.00
_cell.angle_beta   90.00
_cell.angle_gamma   90.00
#
_symmetry.space_group_name_H-M   'P 1'
#
loop_
_entity.id
_entity.type
_entity.pdbx_description
1 polymer ?
#
loop_
_entity_poly.entity_id
_entity_poly.type
_entity_poly.pdbx_seq_one_letter_code
_entity_poly.pdbx_strand_id
1 'polypeptide(L)'
;MVLTRYQLVTRAEALAKMTFELNMRRLEAQVNDLQRDVGKVVRATAEDKDFRSQNETRLSKLWGEMLAVRQQVARVEETQTRTRTQPDLETCQSETRDLVDGLRSEMAELRGLVDVITKQMDGLASSSAAAAAAASPPTTTAPQNNSQQSGGNSGQTLRKDDSGLPGHTGAHYSAAAAGRRLDEAIRSTKRWNRDHKTTALPEAAFCASYLKQQSKRDAPLAAYMQRSMARRVRQRPAAASRPRPRTLDEFCQLVSWQDVLDTARHVLMRDRQETMAHLDGRDSF
;
A
#
# COMPACT_ATOMS: atom_id res chain seq x y z
N MET A 1 -59.36 68.04 -32.11
CA MET A 1 -58.98 66.61 -32.04
C MET A 1 -57.62 66.27 -32.65
N VAL A 2 -57.05 67.05 -33.59
CA VAL A 2 -55.76 66.69 -34.23
C VAL A 2 -54.55 66.89 -33.29
N LEU A 3 -54.55 67.96 -32.48
CA LEU A 3 -53.46 68.27 -31.53
C LEU A 3 -53.26 67.19 -30.45
N THR A 4 -54.33 66.53 -30.01
CA THR A 4 -54.25 65.47 -28.99
C THR A 4 -53.67 64.18 -29.53
N ARG A 5 -53.87 63.87 -30.82
CA ARG A 5 -53.25 62.69 -31.47
C ARG A 5 -51.74 62.85 -31.63
N TYR A 6 -51.28 64.03 -32.02
CA TYR A 6 -49.84 64.31 -32.17
C TYR A 6 -49.07 64.19 -30.84
N GLN A 7 -49.66 64.69 -29.75
CA GLN A 7 -49.11 64.53 -28.39
C GLN A 7 -49.06 63.07 -27.93
N LEU A 8 -50.02 62.24 -28.36
CA LEU A 8 -50.02 60.81 -28.03
C LEU A 8 -48.90 60.07 -28.78
N VAL A 9 -48.72 60.36 -30.07
CA VAL A 9 -47.69 59.73 -30.92
C VAL A 9 -46.28 60.07 -30.42
N THR A 10 -46.01 61.34 -30.12
CA THR A 10 -44.71 61.78 -29.59
C THR A 10 -44.36 61.12 -28.24
N ARG A 11 -45.36 60.95 -27.35
CA ARG A 11 -45.17 60.19 -26.10
C ARG A 11 -44.90 58.71 -26.34
N ALA A 12 -45.61 58.09 -27.29
CA ALA A 12 -45.39 56.69 -27.66
C ALA A 12 -43.99 56.48 -28.26
N GLU A 13 -43.53 57.38 -29.13
CA GLU A 13 -42.18 57.37 -29.69
C GLU A 13 -41.10 57.55 -28.61
N ALA A 14 -41.31 58.47 -27.66
CA ALA A 14 -40.38 58.67 -26.55
C ALA A 14 -40.27 57.41 -25.66
N LEU A 15 -41.40 56.77 -25.34
CA LEU A 15 -41.42 55.51 -24.59
C LEU A 15 -40.75 54.37 -25.36
N ALA A 16 -40.99 54.27 -26.68
CA ALA A 16 -40.34 53.27 -27.52
C ALA A 16 -38.82 53.44 -27.54
N LYS A 17 -38.33 54.68 -27.69
CA LYS A 17 -36.88 55.00 -27.63
C LYS A 17 -36.28 54.65 -26.28
N MET A 18 -36.91 55.07 -25.18
CA MET A 18 -36.42 54.76 -23.84
C MET A 18 -36.39 53.25 -23.58
N THR A 19 -37.42 52.51 -24.02
CA THR A 19 -37.48 51.05 -23.86
C THR A 19 -36.38 50.37 -24.67
N PHE A 20 -36.12 50.85 -25.89
CA PHE A 20 -35.03 50.36 -26.72
C PHE A 20 -33.67 50.61 -26.08
N GLU A 21 -33.40 51.82 -25.59
CA GLU A 21 -32.14 52.15 -24.92
C GLU A 21 -31.90 51.31 -23.66
N LEU A 22 -32.95 51.11 -22.84
CA LEU A 22 -32.86 50.25 -21.65
C LEU A 22 -32.55 48.79 -22.03
N ASN A 23 -33.21 48.28 -23.07
CA ASN A 23 -32.93 46.94 -23.57
C ASN A 23 -31.51 46.84 -24.12
N MET A 24 -31.01 47.86 -24.82
CA MET A 24 -29.63 47.87 -25.34
C MET A 24 -28.61 47.85 -24.20
N ARG A 25 -28.77 48.70 -23.18
CA ARG A 25 -27.89 48.69 -22.00
C ARG A 25 -27.92 47.36 -21.25
N ARG A 26 -29.10 46.74 -21.16
CA ARG A 26 -29.25 45.41 -20.55
C ARG A 26 -28.53 44.33 -21.37
N LEU A 27 -28.66 44.36 -22.69
CA LEU A 27 -27.95 43.45 -23.59
C LEU A 27 -26.44 43.66 -23.51
N GLU A 28 -25.96 44.90 -23.49
CA GLU A 28 -24.53 45.21 -23.30
C GLU A 28 -23.99 44.65 -21.98
N ALA A 29 -24.74 44.82 -20.88
CA ALA A 29 -24.35 44.24 -19.59
C ALA A 29 -24.26 42.71 -19.66
N GLN A 30 -25.26 42.05 -20.27
CA GLN A 30 -25.27 40.60 -20.45
C GLN A 30 -24.14 40.10 -21.34
N VAL A 31 -23.83 40.80 -22.43
CA VAL A 31 -22.71 40.47 -23.33
C VAL A 31 -21.38 40.59 -22.60
N ASN A 32 -21.21 41.64 -21.79
CA ASN A 32 -20.00 41.84 -20.98
C ASN A 32 -19.84 40.78 -19.89
N ASP A 33 -20.93 40.37 -19.24
CA ASP A 33 -20.94 39.25 -18.29
C ASP A 33 -20.55 37.94 -18.98
N LEU A 34 -21.15 37.64 -20.14
CA LEU A 34 -20.86 36.43 -20.91
C LEU A 34 -19.41 36.41 -21.39
N GLN A 35 -18.88 37.54 -21.88
CA GLN A 35 -17.48 37.66 -22.28
C GLN A 35 -16.53 37.37 -21.12
N ARG A 36 -16.84 37.88 -19.91
CA ARG A 36 -16.07 37.58 -18.70
C ARG A 36 -16.10 36.10 -18.37
N ASP A 37 -17.27 35.46 -18.47
CA ASP A 37 -17.43 34.05 -18.15
C ASP A 37 -16.73 33.14 -19.17
N VAL A 38 -16.83 33.45 -20.47
CA VAL A 38 -16.04 32.78 -21.51
C VAL A 38 -14.54 32.92 -21.22
N GLY A 39 -14.08 34.12 -20.84
CA GLY A 39 -12.69 34.34 -20.45
C GLY A 39 -12.25 33.56 -19.20
N LYS A 40 -13.15 33.26 -18.26
CA LYS A 40 -12.86 32.35 -17.13
C LYS A 40 -12.74 30.91 -17.61
N VAL A 41 -13.66 30.44 -18.44
CA VAL A 41 -13.66 29.06 -18.97
C VAL A 41 -12.42 28.80 -19.82
N VAL A 42 -12.03 29.74 -20.68
CA VAL A 42 -10.81 29.61 -21.51
C VAL A 42 -9.56 29.48 -20.64
N ARG A 43 -9.43 30.30 -19.58
CA ARG A 43 -8.30 30.20 -18.64
C ARG A 43 -8.30 28.88 -17.88
N ALA A 44 -9.45 28.45 -17.34
CA ALA A 44 -9.55 27.16 -16.67
C ALA A 44 -9.23 25.97 -17.61
N THR A 45 -9.63 26.07 -18.88
CA THR A 45 -9.32 25.05 -19.90
C THR A 45 -7.83 25.04 -20.24
N ALA A 46 -7.18 26.21 -20.30
CA ALA A 46 -5.73 26.31 -20.51
C ALA A 46 -4.96 25.67 -19.34
N GLU A 47 -5.34 26.00 -18.10
CA GLU A 47 -4.77 25.40 -16.89
C GLU A 47 -4.97 23.87 -16.87
N ASP A 48 -6.14 23.37 -17.28
CA ASP A 48 -6.41 21.93 -17.37
C ASP A 48 -5.54 21.25 -18.45
N LYS A 49 -5.34 21.90 -19.61
CA LYS A 49 -4.44 21.40 -20.66
C LYS A 49 -3.00 21.30 -20.16
N ASP A 50 -2.53 22.30 -19.43
CA ASP A 50 -1.18 22.31 -18.85
C ASP A 50 -1.02 21.25 -17.75
N PHE A 51 -2.05 21.07 -16.90
CA PHE A 51 -2.04 20.00 -15.91
C PHE A 51 -1.98 18.61 -16.57
N ARG A 52 -2.78 18.40 -17.63
CA ARG A 52 -2.77 17.13 -18.37
C ARG A 52 -1.41 16.85 -19.01
N SER A 53 -0.79 17.83 -19.65
CA SER A 53 0.52 17.66 -20.29
C SER A 53 1.64 17.35 -19.27
N GLN A 54 1.62 18.02 -18.12
CA GLN A 54 2.54 17.73 -17.02
C GLN A 54 2.32 16.32 -16.45
N ASN A 55 1.06 15.93 -16.26
CA ASN A 55 0.73 14.61 -15.73
C ASN A 55 1.11 13.49 -16.72
N GLU A 56 0.89 13.68 -18.01
CA GLU A 56 1.31 12.75 -19.06
C GLU A 56 2.84 12.61 -19.09
N THR A 57 3.57 13.72 -19.03
CA THR A 57 5.04 13.71 -18.94
C THR A 57 5.52 12.93 -17.73
N ARG A 58 4.88 13.12 -16.57
CA ARG A 58 5.21 12.41 -15.33
C ARG A 58 4.92 10.91 -15.45
N LEU A 59 3.79 10.53 -16.04
CA LEU A 59 3.44 9.12 -16.27
C LEU A 59 4.44 8.45 -17.20
N SER A 60 4.86 9.12 -18.28
CA SER A 60 5.88 8.62 -19.19
C SER A 60 7.23 8.40 -18.49
N LYS A 61 7.64 9.32 -17.60
CA LYS A 61 8.86 9.14 -16.78
C LYS A 61 8.76 7.94 -15.85
N LEU A 62 7.67 7.84 -15.08
CA LEU A 62 7.43 6.71 -14.17
C LEU A 62 7.39 5.37 -14.91
N TRP A 63 6.82 5.34 -16.12
CA TRP A 63 6.82 4.15 -16.97
C TRP A 63 8.22 3.74 -17.40
N GLY A 64 9.05 4.71 -17.82
CA GLY A 64 10.46 4.49 -18.14
C GLY A 64 11.25 3.97 -16.94
N GLU A 65 11.06 4.56 -15.76
CA GLU A 65 11.67 4.12 -14.51
C GLU A 65 11.25 2.69 -14.14
N MET A 66 9.95 2.36 -14.27
CA MET A 66 9.44 1.01 -14.01
C MET A 66 10.05 -0.03 -14.95
N LEU A 67 10.21 0.30 -16.23
CA LEU A 67 10.89 -0.56 -17.19
C LEU A 67 12.37 -0.75 -16.83
N ALA A 68 13.06 0.32 -16.44
CA ALA A 68 14.46 0.25 -16.01
C ALA A 68 14.63 -0.62 -14.74
N VAL A 69 13.75 -0.44 -13.75
CA VAL A 69 13.74 -1.27 -12.53
C VAL A 69 13.46 -2.73 -12.89
N ARG A 70 12.47 -3.00 -13.75
CA ARG A 70 12.17 -4.36 -14.20
C ARG A 70 13.37 -5.02 -14.87
N GLN A 71 14.08 -4.29 -15.73
CA GLN A 71 15.30 -4.78 -16.37
C GLN A 71 16.41 -5.05 -15.35
N GLN A 72 16.57 -4.18 -14.36
CA GLN A 72 17.58 -4.36 -13.32
C GLN A 72 17.24 -5.56 -12.40
N VAL A 73 15.98 -5.75 -12.04
CA VAL A 73 15.52 -6.92 -11.28
C VAL A 73 15.78 -8.20 -12.07
N ALA A 74 15.49 -8.24 -13.36
CA ALA A 74 15.78 -9.40 -14.20
C ALA A 74 17.29 -9.74 -14.23
N ARG A 75 18.16 -8.72 -14.31
CA ARG A 75 19.62 -8.91 -14.21
C ARG A 75 20.05 -9.45 -12.85
N VAL A 76 19.46 -8.94 -11.77
CA VAL A 76 19.76 -9.41 -10.41
C VAL A 76 19.32 -10.86 -10.24
N GLU A 77 18.13 -11.23 -10.72
CA GLU A 77 17.64 -12.62 -10.72
C GLU A 77 18.57 -13.56 -11.50
N GLU A 78 19.09 -13.13 -12.65
CA GLU A 78 20.07 -13.89 -13.43
C GLU A 78 21.40 -14.07 -12.67
N THR A 79 21.92 -13.01 -12.03
CA THR A 79 23.14 -13.13 -11.21
C THR A 79 22.94 -13.98 -9.95
N GLN A 80 21.76 -13.93 -9.35
CA GLN A 80 21.42 -14.70 -8.15
C GLN A 80 21.17 -16.18 -8.47
N THR A 81 20.57 -16.49 -9.62
CA THR A 81 20.46 -17.86 -10.10
C THR A 81 21.84 -18.42 -10.47
N ARG A 82 22.73 -17.63 -11.11
CA ARG A 82 24.11 -18.05 -11.43
C ARG A 82 24.97 -18.32 -10.20
N THR A 83 24.81 -17.55 -9.12
CA THR A 83 25.49 -17.80 -7.84
C THR A 83 24.85 -18.93 -7.02
N ARG A 84 23.56 -19.24 -7.24
CA ARG A 84 22.83 -20.32 -6.55
C ARG A 84 22.96 -21.67 -7.25
N THR A 85 23.17 -21.71 -8.57
CA THR A 85 23.74 -22.89 -9.22
C THR A 85 25.20 -22.96 -8.78
N GLN A 86 25.45 -23.78 -7.76
CA GLN A 86 26.77 -24.27 -7.33
C GLN A 86 27.48 -24.95 -8.52
N PRO A 87 28.55 -24.35 -9.04
CA PRO A 87 29.76 -25.15 -9.25
C PRO A 87 30.95 -24.59 -8.48
N ASP A 88 31.02 -23.28 -8.24
CA ASP A 88 32.18 -22.66 -7.56
C ASP A 88 32.31 -23.07 -6.09
N LEU A 89 31.20 -23.23 -5.36
CA LEU A 89 31.25 -23.61 -3.94
C LEU A 89 31.66 -25.07 -3.75
N GLU A 90 31.17 -25.97 -4.62
CA GLU A 90 31.53 -27.40 -4.57
C GLU A 90 32.98 -27.62 -5.01
N THR A 91 33.44 -26.87 -6.02
CA THR A 91 34.83 -26.94 -6.51
C THR A 91 35.80 -26.40 -5.45
N CYS A 92 35.45 -25.30 -4.79
CA CYS A 92 36.24 -24.75 -3.68
C CYS A 92 36.28 -25.72 -2.47
N GLN A 93 35.18 -26.43 -2.19
CA GLN A 93 35.14 -27.44 -1.13
C GLN A 93 35.95 -28.69 -1.47
N SER A 94 35.98 -29.15 -2.73
CA SER A 94 36.83 -30.27 -3.15
C SER A 94 38.30 -29.88 -3.10
N GLU A 95 38.67 -28.69 -3.58
CA GLU A 95 40.05 -28.22 -3.55
C GLU A 95 40.59 -28.08 -2.11
N THR A 96 39.77 -27.56 -1.18
CA THR A 96 40.16 -27.50 0.24
C THR A 96 40.28 -28.88 0.87
N ARG A 97 39.46 -29.85 0.46
CA ARG A 97 39.57 -31.24 0.94
C ARG A 97 40.85 -31.90 0.45
N ASP A 98 41.19 -31.73 -0.82
CA ASP A 98 42.40 -32.28 -1.43
C ASP A 98 43.67 -31.71 -0.79
N LEU A 99 43.68 -30.40 -0.47
CA LEU A 99 44.78 -29.77 0.26
C LEU A 99 44.93 -30.33 1.69
N VAL A 100 43.82 -30.57 2.39
CA VAL A 100 43.85 -31.14 3.74
C VAL A 100 44.35 -32.59 3.72
N ASP A 101 43.92 -33.38 2.74
CA ASP A 101 44.38 -34.76 2.59
C ASP A 101 45.88 -34.80 2.22
N GLY A 102 46.34 -33.88 1.36
CA GLY A 102 47.77 -33.69 1.06
C GLY A 102 48.60 -33.35 2.30
N LEU A 103 48.16 -32.37 3.09
CA LEU A 103 48.82 -31.99 4.36
C LEU A 103 48.85 -33.18 5.34
N ARG A 104 47.79 -33.99 5.38
CA ARG A 104 47.72 -35.17 6.24
C ARG A 104 48.70 -36.26 5.81
N SER A 105 48.86 -36.49 4.50
CA SER A 105 49.89 -37.40 4.01
C SER A 105 51.30 -36.90 4.32
N GLU A 106 51.58 -35.61 4.10
CA GLU A 106 52.89 -35.02 4.42
C GLU A 106 53.20 -35.12 5.92
N MET A 107 52.21 -34.88 6.80
CA MET A 107 52.38 -35.07 8.24
C MET A 107 52.59 -36.53 8.62
N ALA A 108 51.96 -37.48 7.93
CA ALA A 108 52.17 -38.91 8.15
C ALA A 108 53.58 -39.34 7.72
N GLU A 109 54.08 -38.80 6.61
CA GLU A 109 55.46 -39.02 6.14
C GLU A 109 56.48 -38.42 7.10
N LEU A 110 56.28 -37.17 7.55
CA LEU A 110 57.11 -36.52 8.56
C LEU A 110 57.13 -37.32 9.86
N ARG A 111 55.98 -37.83 10.31
CA ARG A 111 55.89 -38.71 11.48
C ARG A 111 56.67 -40.00 11.28
N GLY A 112 56.58 -40.61 10.10
CA GLY A 112 57.38 -41.78 9.74
C GLY A 112 58.89 -41.50 9.78
N LEU A 113 59.32 -40.35 9.26
CA LEU A 113 60.72 -39.92 9.34
C LEU A 113 61.17 -39.71 10.80
N VAL A 114 60.33 -39.07 11.62
CA VAL A 114 60.59 -38.91 13.06
C VAL A 114 60.67 -40.24 13.77
N ASP A 115 59.80 -41.20 13.47
CA ASP A 115 59.86 -42.55 14.04
C ASP A 115 61.14 -43.29 13.64
N VAL A 116 61.62 -43.11 12.41
CA VAL A 116 62.90 -43.67 11.95
C VAL A 116 64.08 -43.03 12.69
N ILE A 117 64.10 -41.70 12.83
CA ILE A 117 65.12 -40.98 13.58
C ILE A 117 65.10 -41.42 15.05
N THR A 118 63.92 -41.58 15.64
CA THR A 118 63.76 -42.03 17.02
C THR A 118 64.30 -43.45 17.19
N LYS A 119 63.97 -44.38 16.27
CA LYS A 119 64.54 -45.73 16.27
C LYS A 119 66.05 -45.76 16.08
N GLN A 120 66.60 -44.86 15.26
CA GLN A 120 68.06 -44.72 15.10
C GLN A 120 68.70 -44.19 16.39
N MET A 121 68.06 -43.22 17.05
CA MET A 121 68.49 -42.68 18.33
C MET A 121 68.40 -43.72 19.46
N ASP A 122 67.34 -44.53 19.50
CA ASP A 122 67.19 -45.66 20.42
C ASP A 122 68.25 -46.73 20.13
N GLY A 123 68.59 -46.97 18.86
CA GLY A 123 69.70 -47.83 18.46
C GLY A 123 71.07 -47.32 18.93
N LEU A 124 71.27 -46.00 18.95
CA LEU A 124 72.48 -45.37 19.51
C LEU A 124 72.48 -45.38 21.04
N ALA A 125 71.33 -45.16 21.68
CA ALA A 125 71.15 -45.29 23.13
C ALA A 125 71.36 -46.75 23.60
N SER A 126 71.04 -47.73 22.75
CA SER A 126 71.22 -49.16 23.00
C SER A 126 72.68 -49.63 22.89
N SER A 127 73.63 -48.77 22.47
CA SER A 127 75.07 -49.01 22.68
C SER A 127 75.51 -48.88 24.15
N SER A 128 74.62 -48.44 25.05
CA SER A 128 74.95 -48.13 26.44
C SER A 128 73.96 -48.70 27.46
N ALA A 129 73.19 -49.74 27.13
CA ALA A 129 72.25 -50.33 28.09
C ALA A 129 71.93 -51.80 27.80
N ALA A 130 72.97 -52.64 27.76
CA ALA A 130 72.78 -54.07 27.93
C ALA A 130 72.55 -54.38 29.43
N ALA A 131 71.29 -54.40 29.87
CA ALA A 131 70.80 -55.25 30.96
C ALA A 131 69.32 -54.98 31.26
N ALA A 132 68.42 -55.78 30.69
CA ALA A 132 67.32 -56.44 31.41
C ALA A 132 66.37 -57.11 30.40
N ALA A 133 66.55 -58.42 30.27
CA ALA A 133 65.61 -59.43 29.77
C ALA A 133 64.26 -59.36 30.49
N ALA A 134 63.13 -59.93 30.06
CA ALA A 134 62.66 -60.62 28.86
C ALA A 134 61.17 -60.93 29.13
N ALA A 135 60.33 -60.96 28.10
CA ALA A 135 59.28 -61.96 27.87
C ALA A 135 58.30 -61.49 26.78
N SER A 136 58.19 -62.30 25.74
CA SER A 136 57.47 -62.09 24.48
C SER A 136 56.00 -62.60 24.53
N PRO A 137 55.17 -62.33 23.49
CA PRO A 137 53.69 -62.37 23.48
C PRO A 137 53.17 -63.50 22.54
N PRO A 138 52.23 -63.32 21.56
CA PRO A 138 50.83 -62.81 21.49
C PRO A 138 49.84 -63.81 20.82
N THR A 139 48.52 -63.54 20.77
CA THR A 139 47.68 -63.96 19.60
C THR A 139 46.40 -63.13 19.35
N THR A 140 46.18 -62.90 18.06
CA THR A 140 45.16 -62.24 17.21
C THR A 140 43.73 -62.81 17.23
N THR A 141 42.67 -62.01 16.97
CA THR A 141 41.62 -62.24 15.92
C THR A 141 40.51 -61.16 15.86
N ALA A 142 40.11 -60.81 14.64
CA ALA A 142 38.80 -60.27 14.19
C ALA A 142 38.30 -61.23 13.07
N PRO A 143 37.15 -61.07 12.35
CA PRO A 143 36.00 -60.13 12.43
C PRO A 143 34.60 -60.83 12.28
N GLN A 144 33.46 -60.10 12.34
CA GLN A 144 32.25 -60.48 11.57
C GLN A 144 31.13 -59.40 11.45
N ASN A 145 30.37 -59.61 10.38
CA ASN A 145 29.38 -58.84 9.62
C ASN A 145 27.95 -58.88 10.23
N ASN A 146 27.05 -57.92 9.89
CA ASN A 146 25.74 -58.15 9.21
C ASN A 146 24.68 -57.01 9.43
N SER A 147 24.30 -56.36 8.32
CA SER A 147 22.95 -56.15 7.75
C SER A 147 21.73 -55.47 8.45
N GLN A 148 21.04 -54.69 7.60
CA GLN A 148 19.60 -54.33 7.53
C GLN A 148 19.09 -53.22 8.47
N GLN A 149 18.28 -52.23 8.07
CA GLN A 149 17.16 -52.24 7.10
C GLN A 149 16.67 -50.80 6.77
N SER A 150 16.13 -50.62 5.54
CA SER A 150 14.95 -49.80 5.14
C SER A 150 14.93 -48.27 5.44
N GLY A 151 14.57 -47.35 4.54
CA GLY A 151 14.01 -47.38 3.19
C GLY A 151 13.30 -46.02 2.88
N GLY A 152 13.39 -45.57 1.60
CA GLY A 152 12.52 -44.61 0.86
C GLY A 152 12.21 -43.23 1.49
N ASN A 153 12.62 -42.06 0.97
CA ASN A 153 12.53 -41.43 -0.36
C ASN A 153 11.13 -40.99 -0.83
N SER A 154 11.12 -39.75 -1.36
CA SER A 154 10.08 -39.05 -2.16
C SER A 154 8.84 -38.55 -1.41
N GLY A 155 8.30 -37.36 -1.66
CA GLY A 155 8.44 -36.44 -2.77
C GLY A 155 7.08 -35.76 -3.00
N GLN A 156 7.10 -34.47 -3.33
CA GLN A 156 5.98 -33.55 -3.53
C GLN A 156 4.84 -34.05 -4.43
N THR A 157 3.65 -33.45 -4.32
CA THR A 157 2.94 -32.84 -5.49
C THR A 157 1.77 -31.93 -5.09
N LEU A 158 1.74 -30.74 -5.72
CA LEU A 158 0.59 -29.85 -5.89
C LEU A 158 -0.54 -30.56 -6.66
N ARG A 159 -1.80 -30.21 -6.36
CA ARG A 159 -2.88 -30.12 -7.38
C ARG A 159 -3.85 -28.97 -7.12
N LYS A 160 -4.28 -28.40 -8.25
CA LYS A 160 -5.16 -27.26 -8.52
C LYS A 160 -6.36 -27.78 -9.35
N ASP A 161 -7.44 -26.99 -9.37
CA ASP A 161 -8.61 -27.00 -10.29
C ASP A 161 -9.72 -28.02 -9.97
N ASP A 162 -11.03 -27.79 -10.17
CA ASP A 162 -11.90 -26.63 -10.50
C ASP A 162 -13.38 -27.12 -10.47
N SER A 163 -14.34 -26.19 -10.43
CA SER A 163 -15.72 -26.22 -10.98
C SER A 163 -16.98 -26.71 -10.18
N GLY A 164 -17.84 -25.71 -9.84
CA GLY A 164 -19.32 -25.62 -10.00
C GLY A 164 -20.26 -26.54 -9.17
N LEU A 165 -21.40 -26.16 -8.57
CA LEU A 165 -22.43 -25.09 -8.66
C LEU A 165 -23.35 -25.20 -7.38
N PRO A 166 -24.55 -24.59 -7.28
CA PRO A 166 -24.86 -23.20 -6.96
C PRO A 166 -25.69 -23.07 -5.64
N GLY A 167 -25.29 -22.17 -4.73
CA GLY A 167 -26.12 -21.85 -3.55
C GLY A 167 -25.49 -20.75 -2.70
N HIS A 168 -26.23 -19.66 -2.47
CA HIS A 168 -25.89 -18.47 -1.67
C HIS A 168 -25.08 -17.34 -2.34
N THR A 169 -25.62 -16.80 -3.44
CA THR A 169 -25.18 -15.53 -4.07
C THR A 169 -25.79 -14.26 -3.44
N GLY A 170 -25.99 -14.24 -2.12
CA GLY A 170 -26.48 -13.03 -1.41
C GLY A 170 -25.36 -12.21 -0.75
N ALA A 171 -24.41 -12.88 -0.09
CA ALA A 171 -23.42 -12.21 0.76
C ALA A 171 -22.22 -11.62 -0.02
N HIS A 172 -21.76 -12.29 -1.08
CA HIS A 172 -20.61 -11.81 -1.87
C HIS A 172 -20.91 -10.55 -2.69
N TYR A 173 -22.15 -10.39 -3.16
CA TYR A 173 -22.59 -9.16 -3.82
C TYR A 173 -22.71 -7.99 -2.83
N SER A 174 -23.12 -8.26 -1.59
CA SER A 174 -23.22 -7.26 -0.51
C SER A 174 -21.85 -6.76 -0.06
N ALA A 175 -20.91 -7.67 0.23
CA ALA A 175 -19.56 -7.30 0.66
C ALA A 175 -18.78 -6.53 -0.43
N ALA A 176 -18.91 -6.94 -1.70
CA ALA A 176 -18.32 -6.20 -2.82
C ALA A 176 -18.97 -4.82 -3.01
N ALA A 177 -20.28 -4.69 -2.77
CA ALA A 177 -20.97 -3.41 -2.78
C ALA A 177 -20.56 -2.50 -1.60
N ALA A 178 -20.42 -3.05 -0.40
CA ALA A 178 -19.93 -2.35 0.79
C ALA A 178 -18.48 -1.87 0.60
N GLY A 179 -17.60 -2.71 0.03
CA GLY A 179 -16.24 -2.32 -0.34
C GLY A 179 -16.20 -1.13 -1.31
N ARG A 180 -17.03 -1.15 -2.36
CA ARG A 180 -17.15 -0.02 -3.30
C ARG A 180 -17.66 1.26 -2.63
N ARG A 181 -18.63 1.14 -1.71
CA ARG A 181 -19.15 2.28 -0.92
C ARG A 181 -18.05 2.92 -0.06
N LEU A 182 -17.22 2.11 0.59
CA LEU A 182 -16.08 2.59 1.38
C LEU A 182 -15.01 3.26 0.51
N ASP A 183 -14.69 2.70 -0.65
CA ASP A 183 -13.71 3.32 -1.56
C ASP A 183 -14.20 4.67 -2.12
N GLU A 184 -15.49 4.77 -2.39
CA GLU A 184 -16.14 6.01 -2.79
C GLU A 184 -16.21 7.04 -1.64
N ALA A 185 -16.39 6.56 -0.39
CA ALA A 185 -16.21 7.36 0.82
C ALA A 185 -14.79 7.91 0.94
N ILE A 186 -13.77 7.08 0.79
CA ILE A 186 -12.36 7.48 0.84
C ILE A 186 -12.05 8.53 -0.25
N ARG A 187 -12.49 8.30 -1.48
CA ARG A 187 -12.27 9.26 -2.58
C ARG A 187 -12.95 10.60 -2.32
N SER A 188 -14.17 10.59 -1.79
CA SER A 188 -14.86 11.83 -1.39
C SER A 188 -14.12 12.55 -0.27
N THR A 189 -13.75 11.85 0.81
CA THR A 189 -13.00 12.46 1.92
C THR A 189 -11.69 13.07 1.45
N LYS A 190 -10.98 12.43 0.50
CA LYS A 190 -9.77 13.01 -0.11
C LYS A 190 -10.06 14.29 -0.90
N ARG A 191 -11.15 14.34 -1.67
CA ARG A 191 -11.59 15.54 -2.39
C ARG A 191 -11.93 16.67 -1.42
N TRP A 192 -12.80 16.40 -0.46
CA TRP A 192 -13.16 17.37 0.58
C TRP A 192 -11.94 17.83 1.40
N ASN A 193 -10.95 16.97 1.64
CA ASN A 193 -9.73 17.38 2.33
C ASN A 193 -8.86 18.33 1.50
N ARG A 194 -8.90 18.23 0.17
CA ARG A 194 -8.27 19.25 -0.68
C ARG A 194 -9.03 20.56 -0.59
N ASP A 195 -10.36 20.50 -0.68
CA ASP A 195 -11.23 21.68 -0.65
C ASP A 195 -11.14 22.41 0.69
N HIS A 196 -10.99 21.68 1.80
CA HIS A 196 -10.80 22.22 3.14
C HIS A 196 -9.55 23.10 3.25
N LYS A 197 -8.48 22.79 2.50
CA LYS A 197 -7.24 23.58 2.55
C LYS A 197 -7.36 24.94 1.87
N THR A 198 -8.34 25.08 0.97
CA THR A 198 -8.53 26.28 0.16
C THR A 198 -9.82 27.03 0.50
N THR A 199 -10.67 26.46 1.35
CA THR A 199 -11.95 27.08 1.71
C THR A 199 -11.76 28.19 2.75
N ALA A 200 -12.55 29.25 2.63
CA ALA A 200 -12.69 30.28 3.66
C ALA A 200 -13.88 30.01 4.60
N LEU A 201 -14.56 28.87 4.46
CA LEU A 201 -15.71 28.53 5.28
C LEU A 201 -15.28 28.24 6.72
N PRO A 202 -16.09 28.65 7.72
CA PRO A 202 -15.91 28.22 9.10
C PRO A 202 -15.90 26.69 9.20
N GLU A 203 -15.01 26.15 10.03
CA GLU A 203 -14.77 24.71 10.13
C GLU A 203 -16.04 23.90 10.45
N ALA A 204 -16.88 24.42 11.35
CA ALA A 204 -18.17 23.81 11.67
C ALA A 204 -19.13 23.76 10.47
N ALA A 205 -19.20 24.83 9.67
CA ALA A 205 -20.04 24.88 8.48
C ALA A 205 -19.53 23.95 7.38
N PHE A 206 -18.21 23.82 7.26
CA PHE A 206 -17.57 22.88 6.35
C PHE A 206 -17.85 21.43 6.74
N CYS A 207 -17.66 21.08 8.02
CA CYS A 207 -17.98 19.75 8.54
C CYS A 207 -19.47 19.40 8.35
N ALA A 208 -20.38 20.34 8.63
CA ALA A 208 -21.81 20.13 8.42
C ALA A 208 -22.12 19.87 6.94
N SER A 209 -21.49 20.61 6.03
CA SER A 209 -21.67 20.43 4.58
C SER A 209 -21.17 19.08 4.11
N TYR A 210 -20.00 18.64 4.58
CA TYR A 210 -19.46 17.32 4.29
C TYR A 210 -20.39 16.21 4.78
N LEU A 211 -20.85 16.27 6.03
CA LEU A 211 -21.71 15.23 6.61
C LEU A 211 -23.09 15.18 5.96
N LYS A 212 -23.66 16.35 5.59
CA LYS A 212 -24.90 16.43 4.80
C LYS A 212 -24.71 15.81 3.40
N GLN A 213 -23.56 16.03 2.76
CA GLN A 213 -23.29 15.44 1.46
C GLN A 213 -23.04 13.93 1.55
N GLN A 214 -22.36 13.48 2.61
CA GLN A 214 -22.11 12.07 2.85
C GLN A 214 -23.41 11.32 3.17
N SER A 215 -24.33 11.91 3.95
CA SER A 215 -25.62 11.28 4.25
C SER A 215 -26.55 11.17 3.04
N LYS A 216 -26.52 12.16 2.12
CA LYS A 216 -27.24 12.09 0.84
C LYS A 216 -26.75 10.94 -0.03
N ARG A 217 -25.44 10.68 -0.03
CA ARG A 217 -24.83 9.64 -0.86
C ARG A 217 -24.93 8.26 -0.24
N ASP A 218 -24.73 8.17 1.07
CA ASP A 218 -24.71 6.91 1.81
C ASP A 218 -25.16 7.17 3.26
N ALA A 219 -26.47 7.11 3.49
CA ALA A 219 -27.06 7.38 4.80
C ALA A 219 -26.58 6.40 5.89
N PRO A 220 -26.52 5.07 5.66
CA PRO A 220 -26.02 4.13 6.67
C PRO A 220 -24.55 4.38 7.06
N LEU A 221 -23.67 4.63 6.09
CA LEU A 221 -22.26 4.91 6.36
C LEU A 221 -22.08 6.26 7.06
N ALA A 222 -22.83 7.28 6.65
CA ALA A 222 -22.81 8.59 7.30
C ALA A 222 -23.24 8.49 8.78
N ALA A 223 -24.30 7.74 9.07
CA ALA A 223 -24.76 7.50 10.44
C ALA A 223 -23.69 6.78 11.28
N TYR A 224 -23.03 5.76 10.72
CA TYR A 224 -21.95 5.05 11.40
C TYR A 224 -20.75 5.96 11.68
N MET A 225 -20.33 6.75 10.69
CA MET A 225 -19.27 7.76 10.85
C MET A 225 -19.64 8.79 11.92
N GLN A 226 -20.87 9.30 11.94
CA GLN A 226 -21.36 10.24 12.96
C GLN A 226 -21.32 9.64 14.37
N ARG A 227 -21.76 8.39 14.55
CA ARG A 227 -21.67 7.70 15.85
C ARG A 227 -20.21 7.52 16.30
N SER A 228 -19.33 7.14 15.39
CA SER A 228 -17.90 6.93 15.67
C SER A 228 -17.14 8.23 15.93
N MET A 229 -17.55 9.34 15.30
CA MET A 229 -17.06 10.68 15.64
C MET A 229 -17.59 11.12 17.01
N ALA A 230 -18.89 10.96 17.26
CA ALA A 230 -19.50 11.36 18.53
C ALA A 230 -18.89 10.63 19.74
N ARG A 231 -18.55 9.35 19.59
CA ARG A 231 -17.82 8.58 20.61
C ARG A 231 -16.47 9.21 20.94
N ARG A 232 -15.69 9.59 19.91
CA ARG A 232 -14.39 10.23 20.08
C ARG A 232 -14.46 11.64 20.65
N VAL A 233 -15.38 12.47 20.15
CA VAL A 233 -15.55 13.83 20.65
C VAL A 233 -15.95 13.82 22.12
N ARG A 234 -16.82 12.88 22.54
CA ARG A 234 -17.22 12.72 23.95
C ARG A 234 -16.09 12.27 24.89
N GLN A 235 -15.10 11.55 24.37
CA GLN A 235 -13.93 11.14 25.16
C GLN A 235 -12.97 12.32 25.44
N ARG A 236 -13.22 13.51 24.89
CA ARG A 236 -12.43 14.71 25.19
C ARG A 236 -12.79 15.30 26.54
N PRO A 237 -11.80 15.67 27.37
CA PRO A 237 -12.05 16.34 28.65
C PRO A 237 -12.92 17.60 28.51
N ALA A 238 -12.71 18.37 27.43
CA ALA A 238 -13.45 19.60 27.14
C ALA A 238 -14.91 19.40 26.68
N ALA A 239 -15.28 18.17 26.28
CA ALA A 239 -16.63 17.83 25.82
C ALA A 239 -17.48 17.20 26.92
N ALA A 240 -16.88 16.71 28.00
CA ALA A 240 -17.56 16.04 29.10
C ALA A 240 -18.53 16.96 29.87
N SER A 241 -18.26 18.28 29.88
CA SER A 241 -19.10 19.30 30.52
C SER A 241 -20.14 19.92 29.59
N ARG A 242 -20.13 19.60 28.29
CA ARG A 242 -21.03 20.22 27.31
C ARG A 242 -22.33 19.41 27.17
N PRO A 243 -23.48 20.10 27.01
CA PRO A 243 -24.74 19.42 26.77
C PRO A 243 -24.67 18.60 25.48
N ARG A 244 -25.35 17.45 25.47
CA ARG A 244 -25.43 16.58 24.29
C ARG A 244 -26.04 17.37 23.12
N PRO A 245 -25.37 17.46 21.96
CA PRO A 245 -25.89 18.18 20.81
C PRO A 245 -27.18 17.51 20.32
N ARG A 246 -28.20 18.33 20.04
CA ARG A 246 -29.52 17.90 19.56
C ARG A 246 -29.64 18.06 18.05
N THR A 247 -28.85 18.95 17.46
CA THR A 247 -28.82 19.21 16.01
C THR A 247 -27.46 18.87 15.42
N LEU A 248 -27.45 18.64 14.09
CA LEU A 248 -26.20 18.41 13.35
C LEU A 248 -25.26 19.63 13.42
N ASP A 249 -25.83 20.83 13.39
CA ASP A 249 -25.04 22.06 13.40
C ASP A 249 -24.40 22.29 14.78
N GLU A 250 -25.11 22.02 15.89
CA GLU A 250 -24.53 21.98 17.25
C GLU A 250 -23.42 20.92 17.37
N PHE A 251 -23.63 19.74 16.78
CA PHE A 251 -22.60 18.70 16.78
C PHE A 251 -21.36 19.15 16.01
N CYS A 252 -21.52 19.81 14.87
CA CYS A 252 -20.40 20.29 14.05
C CYS A 252 -19.62 21.44 14.71
N GLN A 253 -20.20 22.17 15.68
CA GLN A 253 -19.45 23.13 16.49
C GLN A 253 -18.46 22.46 17.46
N LEU A 254 -18.65 21.17 17.76
CA LEU A 254 -17.78 20.38 18.63
C LEU A 254 -16.74 19.54 17.86
N VAL A 255 -16.81 19.57 16.54
CA VAL A 255 -16.06 18.70 15.63
C VAL A 255 -15.14 19.57 14.79
N SER A 256 -13.85 19.24 14.81
CA SER A 256 -12.88 19.77 13.87
C SER A 256 -12.85 18.90 12.61
N TRP A 257 -12.36 19.45 11.49
CA TRP A 257 -12.12 18.67 10.28
C TRP A 257 -11.12 17.54 10.55
N GLN A 258 -10.19 17.75 11.48
CA GLN A 258 -9.26 16.72 11.92
C GLN A 258 -9.98 15.50 12.54
N ASP A 259 -11.08 15.71 13.28
CA ASP A 259 -11.89 14.63 13.83
C ASP A 259 -12.59 13.81 12.76
N VAL A 260 -13.03 14.48 11.68
CA VAL A 260 -13.61 13.84 10.51
C VAL A 260 -12.56 12.98 9.82
N LEU A 261 -11.33 13.48 9.65
CA LEU A 261 -10.23 12.74 9.03
C LEU A 261 -9.81 11.53 9.87
N ASP A 262 -9.63 11.70 11.17
CA ASP A 262 -9.24 10.61 12.06
C ASP A 262 -10.37 9.57 12.17
N THR A 263 -11.62 10.02 12.07
CA THR A 263 -12.75 9.10 11.98
C THR A 263 -12.81 8.34 10.67
N ALA A 264 -12.61 9.03 9.55
CA ALA A 264 -12.52 8.39 8.24
C ALA A 264 -11.37 7.39 8.17
N ARG A 265 -10.20 7.69 8.75
CA ARG A 265 -9.07 6.75 8.80
C ARG A 265 -9.42 5.50 9.59
N HIS A 266 -10.01 5.66 10.78
CA HIS A 266 -10.37 4.52 11.62
C HIS A 266 -11.48 3.67 10.98
N VAL A 267 -12.59 4.28 10.55
CA VAL A 267 -13.78 3.60 10.02
C VAL A 267 -13.54 3.05 8.61
N LEU A 268 -12.96 3.84 7.70
CA LEU A 268 -12.87 3.46 6.29
C LEU A 268 -11.64 2.61 5.96
N MET A 269 -10.57 2.70 6.77
CA MET A 269 -9.30 2.03 6.48
C MET A 269 -8.95 0.96 7.52
N ARG A 270 -9.00 1.27 8.81
CA ARG A 270 -8.57 0.36 9.89
C ARG A 270 -9.63 -0.70 10.20
N ASP A 271 -10.88 -0.27 10.35
CA ASP A 271 -12.01 -1.14 10.74
C ASP A 271 -12.89 -1.45 9.52
N ARG A 272 -12.24 -1.63 8.36
CA ARG A 272 -12.93 -1.79 7.08
C ARG A 272 -13.88 -2.99 7.11
N GLN A 273 -13.45 -4.11 7.70
CA GLN A 273 -14.25 -5.34 7.78
C GLN A 273 -15.47 -5.19 8.71
N GLU A 274 -15.30 -4.59 9.88
CA GLU A 274 -16.38 -4.31 10.83
C GLU A 274 -17.40 -3.32 10.23
N THR A 275 -16.90 -2.29 9.54
CA THR A 275 -17.77 -1.32 8.87
C THR A 275 -18.56 -1.99 7.73
N MET A 276 -17.96 -2.89 6.96
CA MET A 276 -18.69 -3.66 5.94
C MET A 276 -19.76 -4.57 6.58
N ALA A 277 -19.45 -5.24 7.69
CA ALA A 277 -20.42 -6.06 8.42
C ALA A 277 -21.61 -5.25 8.94
N HIS A 278 -21.36 -4.06 9.48
CA HIS A 278 -22.41 -3.13 9.93
C HIS A 278 -23.24 -2.59 8.75
N LEU A 279 -22.63 -2.33 7.58
CA LEU A 279 -23.34 -1.86 6.39
C LEU A 279 -24.18 -2.96 5.72
N ASP A 280 -23.79 -4.22 5.88
CA ASP A 280 -24.52 -5.40 5.41
C ASP A 280 -25.65 -5.82 6.38
N GLY A 281 -25.84 -5.09 7.48
CA GLY A 281 -26.94 -5.30 8.42
C GLY A 281 -26.75 -6.48 9.39
N ARG A 282 -25.56 -7.08 9.44
CA ARG A 282 -25.25 -8.18 10.38
C ARG A 282 -25.18 -7.75 11.84
N ASP A 283 -24.92 -6.47 12.10
CA ASP A 283 -24.80 -5.89 13.45
C ASP A 283 -25.82 -4.77 13.70
N SER A 284 -27.11 -5.07 13.53
CA SER A 284 -28.17 -4.20 14.04
C SER A 284 -28.45 -4.55 15.51
N PHE A 285 -27.80 -3.84 16.44
CA PHE A 285 -28.22 -3.71 17.84
C PHE A 285 -28.82 -2.32 18.08
#